data_AF-A0A553W958-F1
#
_entry.id   AF-A0A553W958-F1
#
_cell.length_a   1.000
_cell.length_b   1.000
_cell.length_c   1.000
_cell.angle_alpha   90.00
_cell.angle_beta   90.00
_cell.angle_gamma   90.00
#
_symmetry.space_group_name_H-M   'P 1'
#
loop_
_entity.id
_entity.type
_entity.pdbx_description
1 polymer ?
#
loop_
_entity_poly.entity_id
_entity_poly.type
_entity_poly.pdbx_seq_one_letter_code
_entity_poly.pdbx_strand_id
1 'polypeptide(L)'
;MDWEFALLAGAALNGYGAFQFFHRAMLNSQNAQEPADYRQLQLFVAGTAMTFAVLYLYLFWHSYYAWPFLLFGAALKSWAFSISLFLYLKKGLKWQIFAEFGLSNGFVALLFWIYLLT
;
A
#
# COMPACT_ATOMS: atom_id res chain seq x y z
N MET A 1 -7.45 -5.65 -22.54
CA MET A 1 -7.75 -4.73 -21.43
C MET A 1 -6.40 -4.24 -20.94
N ASP A 2 -6.13 -2.96 -21.16
CA ASP A 2 -4.78 -2.42 -21.10
C ASP A 2 -4.29 -2.41 -19.64
N TRP A 3 -3.45 -3.39 -19.30
CA TRP A 3 -2.90 -3.66 -17.97
C TRP A 3 -2.23 -2.43 -17.33
N GLU A 4 -1.85 -1.46 -18.14
CA GLU A 4 -1.34 -0.16 -17.75
C GLU A 4 -2.34 0.59 -16.85
N PHE A 5 -3.65 0.39 -17.04
CA PHE A 5 -4.67 0.95 -16.14
C PHE A 5 -4.58 0.40 -14.71
N ALA A 6 -4.01 -0.80 -14.49
CA ALA A 6 -3.76 -1.32 -13.14
C ALA A 6 -2.63 -0.54 -12.44
N LEU A 7 -1.62 -0.09 -13.18
CA LEU A 7 -0.59 0.82 -12.64
C LEU A 7 -1.20 2.17 -12.26
N LEU A 8 -2.10 2.69 -13.10
CA LEU A 8 -2.76 3.97 -12.86
C LEU A 8 -3.72 3.89 -11.65
N ALA A 9 -4.50 2.81 -11.53
CA ALA A 9 -5.32 2.53 -10.36
C ALA A 9 -4.47 2.35 -9.09
N GLY A 10 -3.35 1.62 -9.19
CA GLY A 10 -2.39 1.47 -8.12
C GLY A 10 -1.79 2.81 -7.68
N ALA A 11 -1.46 3.69 -8.63
CA ALA A 11 -0.92 5.00 -8.34
C ALA A 11 -1.94 5.86 -7.59
N ALA A 12 -3.19 5.88 -8.05
CA ALA A 12 -4.28 6.61 -7.41
C ALA A 12 -4.53 6.12 -5.96
N LEU A 13 -4.61 4.80 -5.77
CA LEU A 13 -4.83 4.21 -4.44
C LEU A 13 -3.68 4.51 -3.47
N ASN A 14 -2.43 4.36 -3.91
CA ASN A 14 -1.27 4.67 -3.08
C ASN A 14 -1.16 6.18 -2.79
N GLY A 15 -1.46 7.05 -3.76
CA GLY A 15 -1.46 8.49 -3.58
C GLY A 15 -2.53 8.95 -2.59
N TYR A 16 -3.75 8.39 -2.69
CA TYR A 16 -4.82 8.64 -1.74
C TYR A 16 -4.45 8.16 -0.32
N GLY A 17 -3.88 6.96 -0.20
CA GLY A 17 -3.39 6.42 1.08
C GLY A 17 -2.30 7.31 1.68
N ALA A 18 -1.34 7.76 0.87
CA ALA A 18 -0.29 8.68 1.30
C ALA A 18 -0.87 9.98 1.87
N PHE A 19 -1.81 10.59 1.15
CA PHE A 19 -2.47 11.80 1.61
C PHE A 19 -3.23 11.58 2.92
N GLN A 20 -3.99 10.50 3.04
CA GLN A 20 -4.70 10.20 4.29
C GLN A 20 -3.77 10.04 5.49
N PHE A 21 -2.70 9.25 5.35
CA PHE A 21 -1.75 9.03 6.44
C PHE A 21 -0.98 10.30 6.80
N PHE A 22 -0.57 11.08 5.79
CA PHE A 22 0.09 12.37 6.03
C PHE A 22 -0.84 13.37 6.73
N HIS A 23 -2.08 13.51 6.26
CA HIS A 23 -3.07 14.39 6.85
C HIS A 23 -3.39 14.00 8.30
N ARG A 24 -3.58 12.70 8.58
CA ARG A 24 -3.76 12.19 9.95
C ARG A 24 -2.54 12.47 10.82
N ALA A 25 -1.33 12.26 10.33
CA ALA A 25 -0.10 12.53 11.07
C ALA A 25 0.10 14.03 11.39
N MET A 26 -0.44 14.91 10.55
CA MET A 26 -0.43 16.35 10.80
C MET A 26 -1.51 16.78 11.80
N LEU A 27 -2.74 16.27 11.67
CA LEU A 27 -3.84 16.60 12.59
C LEU A 27 -3.66 15.98 13.99
N ASN A 28 -3.18 14.74 14.09
CA ASN A 28 -2.98 14.05 15.37
C ASN A 28 -1.82 14.65 16.20
N SER A 29 -1.07 15.64 15.68
CA SER A 29 -0.04 16.37 16.42
C SER A 29 -0.53 17.00 17.72
N GLN A 30 -1.86 17.13 17.90
CA GLN A 30 -2.49 17.76 19.06
C GLN A 30 -2.97 16.78 20.15
N ASN A 31 -2.95 15.46 19.91
CA ASN A 31 -3.35 14.47 20.92
C ASN A 31 -2.12 13.97 21.70
N ALA A 32 -1.93 14.49 22.91
CA ALA A 32 -0.81 14.14 23.81
C ALA A 32 -0.76 12.66 24.26
N GLN A 33 -1.73 11.84 23.86
CA GLN A 33 -1.86 10.43 24.26
C GLN A 33 -1.35 9.42 23.22
N GLU A 34 -0.99 9.83 22.00
CA GLU A 34 -0.42 8.88 21.03
C GLU A 34 1.10 8.70 21.23
N PRO A 35 1.62 7.46 21.21
CA PRO A 35 3.06 7.22 21.30
C PRO A 35 3.79 7.90 20.15
N ALA A 36 4.92 8.55 20.43
CA ALA A 36 5.71 9.27 19.43
C ALA A 36 6.07 8.41 18.19
N ASP A 37 6.30 7.11 18.40
CA ASP A 37 6.59 6.13 17.35
C ASP A 37 5.44 5.96 16.34
N TYR A 38 4.20 6.19 16.78
CA TYR A 38 3.03 6.04 15.91
C TYR A 38 2.96 7.12 14.84
N ARG A 39 3.33 8.37 15.17
CA ARG A 39 3.39 9.46 14.19
C ARG A 39 4.51 9.24 13.18
N GLN A 40 5.68 8.81 13.65
CA GLN A 40 6.80 8.47 12.76
C GLN A 40 6.41 7.33 11.82
N LEU A 41 5.71 6.31 12.32
CA LEU A 41 5.18 5.23 11.51
C LEU A 41 4.18 5.72 10.46
N GLN A 42 3.22 6.59 10.82
CA GLN A 42 2.26 7.15 9.86
C GLN A 42 2.95 7.94 8.74
N LEU A 43 3.94 8.77 9.08
CA LEU A 43 4.71 9.54 8.09
C LEU A 43 5.56 8.63 7.19
N PHE A 44 6.15 7.57 7.76
CA PHE A 44 6.88 6.56 6.99
C PHE A 44 5.95 5.81 6.03
N VAL A 45 4.77 5.38 6.50
CA VAL A 45 3.76 4.74 5.65
C VAL A 45 3.26 5.70 4.56
N ALA A 46 3.07 6.98 4.89
CA ALA A 46 2.71 7.99 3.89
C ALA A 46 3.79 8.16 2.82
N GLY A 47 5.07 8.26 3.22
CA GLY A 47 6.20 8.40 2.30
C GLY A 47 6.41 7.19 1.41
N THR A 48 6.30 5.98 1.97
CA THR A 48 6.37 4.74 1.19
C THR A 48 5.21 4.62 0.20
N ALA A 49 3.98 4.90 0.62
CA ALA A 49 2.83 4.94 -0.27
C ALA A 49 3.01 5.97 -1.40
N MET A 50 3.48 7.18 -1.10
CA MET A 50 3.74 8.19 -2.12
C MET A 50 4.82 7.75 -3.11
N THR A 51 5.88 7.11 -2.62
CA THR A 51 6.94 6.54 -3.47
C THR A 51 6.37 5.51 -4.45
N PHE A 52 5.51 4.60 -3.98
CA PHE A 52 4.83 3.65 -4.86
C PHE A 52 3.88 4.33 -5.85
N ALA A 53 3.19 5.39 -5.44
CA ALA A 53 2.31 6.14 -6.33
C ALA A 53 3.09 6.76 -7.50
N VAL A 54 4.19 7.45 -7.20
CA VAL A 54 5.07 8.06 -8.20
C VAL A 54 5.73 6.99 -9.08
N LEU A 55 6.18 5.89 -8.48
CA LEU A 55 6.77 4.78 -9.22
C LEU A 55 5.77 4.16 -10.21
N TYR A 56 4.54 3.91 -9.80
CA TYR A 56 3.53 3.33 -10.70
C TYR A 56 3.12 4.29 -11.82
N LEU A 57 3.05 5.60 -11.55
CA LEU A 57 2.91 6.62 -12.58
C LEU A 57 4.08 6.58 -13.57
N TYR A 58 5.33 6.50 -13.07
CA TYR A 58 6.50 6.40 -13.94
C TYR A 58 6.46 5.14 -14.83
N LEU A 59 6.11 3.99 -14.26
CA LEU A 59 6.00 2.71 -14.98
C LEU A 59 4.85 2.70 -15.98
N PHE A 60 3.78 3.47 -15.75
CA PHE A 60 2.71 3.63 -16.73
C PHE A 60 3.24 4.24 -18.03
N TRP A 61 4.13 5.24 -17.95
CA TRP A 61 4.79 5.81 -19.13
C TRP A 61 5.99 5.01 -19.63
N HIS A 62 6.60 4.18 -18.79
CA HIS A 62 7.80 3.39 -19.10
C HIS A 62 7.57 1.91 -18.81
N SER A 63 6.58 1.36 -19.49
CA SER A 63 6.09 -0.03 -19.37
C SER A 63 7.17 -1.09 -19.46
N TYR A 64 8.24 -0.84 -20.22
CA TYR A 64 9.38 -1.75 -20.37
C TYR A 64 10.05 -2.12 -19.03
N TYR A 65 10.04 -1.22 -18.05
CA TYR A 65 10.63 -1.48 -16.74
C TYR A 65 9.66 -2.14 -15.75
N ALA A 66 8.38 -2.31 -16.10
CA ALA A 66 7.34 -2.67 -15.14
C ALA A 66 7.61 -4.00 -14.43
N TRP A 67 8.19 -4.98 -15.11
CA TRP A 67 8.31 -6.35 -14.62
C TRP A 67 9.04 -6.49 -13.26
N PRO A 68 10.30 -6.05 -13.08
CA PRO A 68 11.00 -6.16 -11.79
C PRO A 68 10.31 -5.39 -10.66
N PHE A 69 9.72 -4.23 -10.96
CA PHE A 69 9.04 -3.42 -9.95
C PHE A 69 7.68 -3.98 -9.55
N LEU A 70 6.96 -4.61 -10.49
CA LEU A 70 5.73 -5.32 -10.20
C LEU A 70 5.99 -6.58 -9.39
N LEU A 71 7.09 -7.30 -9.65
CA LEU A 71 7.51 -8.44 -8.83
C LEU A 71 7.78 -8.00 -7.38
N PHE A 72 8.54 -6.92 -7.20
CA PHE A 72 8.80 -6.35 -5.89
C PHE A 72 7.50 -5.87 -5.20
N GLY A 73 6.64 -5.16 -5.94
CA GLY A 73 5.34 -4.70 -5.46
C GLY A 73 4.42 -5.85 -5.06
N ALA A 74 4.39 -6.94 -5.83
CA ALA A 74 3.59 -8.13 -5.55
C ALA A 74 4.07 -8.79 -4.27
N ALA A 75 5.38 -9.02 -4.13
CA ALA A 75 5.97 -9.60 -2.93
C ALA A 75 5.69 -8.76 -1.67
N LEU A 76 5.89 -7.43 -1.76
CA LEU A 76 5.67 -6.53 -0.62
C LEU A 76 4.20 -6.48 -0.20
N LYS A 77 3.27 -6.50 -1.16
CA LYS A 77 1.83 -6.53 -0.87
C LYS A 77 1.35 -7.88 -0.36
N SER A 78 1.90 -8.98 -0.88
CA SER A 78 1.68 -10.33 -0.32
C SER A 78 2.14 -10.38 1.13
N TRP A 79 3.30 -9.81 1.46
CA TRP A 79 3.81 -9.76 2.83
C TRP A 79 2.90 -8.94 3.76
N ALA A 80 2.45 -7.76 3.31
CA ALA A 80 1.49 -6.94 4.06
C ALA A 80 0.19 -7.69 4.35
N PHE A 81 -0.34 -8.42 3.35
CA PHE A 81 -1.49 -9.30 3.52
C PHE A 81 -1.21 -10.41 4.55
N SER A 82 -0.10 -11.14 4.41
CA SER A 82 0.27 -12.23 5.32
C SER A 82 0.39 -11.79 6.77
N ILE A 83 1.07 -10.67 7.04
CA ILE A 83 1.18 -10.12 8.41
C ILE A 83 -0.20 -9.70 8.95
N SER A 84 -0.98 -8.98 8.14
CA SER A 84 -2.30 -8.53 8.58
C SER A 84 -3.25 -9.70 8.88
N LEU A 85 -3.19 -10.77 8.07
CA LEU A 85 -3.96 -12.00 8.27
C LEU A 85 -3.52 -12.70 9.55
N PHE A 86 -2.20 -12.84 9.77
CA PHE A 86 -1.67 -13.42 10.99
C PHE A 86 -2.14 -12.64 12.24
N LEU A 87 -2.05 -11.30 12.22
CA LEU A 87 -2.50 -10.46 13.33
C LEU A 87 -4.01 -10.53 13.55
N TYR A 88 -4.80 -10.58 12.47
CA TYR A 88 -6.24 -10.76 12.54
C TYR A 88 -6.61 -12.10 13.20
N LEU A 89 -5.98 -13.20 12.77
CA LEU A 89 -6.19 -14.54 13.35
C LEU A 89 -5.79 -14.62 14.82
N LYS A 90 -4.77 -13.85 15.24
CA LYS A 90 -4.35 -13.73 16.64
C LYS A 90 -5.20 -12.76 17.47
N LYS A 91 -6.30 -12.22 16.92
CA LYS A 91 -7.16 -11.20 17.54
C LYS A 91 -6.42 -9.90 17.91
N GLY A 92 -5.25 -9.66 17.31
CA GLY A 92 -4.47 -8.43 17.49
C GLY A 92 -4.89 -7.31 16.54
N LEU A 93 -5.76 -7.58 15.56
CA LEU A 93 -6.23 -6.63 14.56
C LEU A 93 -7.76 -6.65 14.47
N LYS A 94 -8.38 -5.46 14.44
CA LYS A 94 -9.83 -5.33 14.19
C LYS A 94 -10.15 -5.67 12.74
N TRP A 95 -11.33 -6.23 12.48
CA TRP A 95 -11.80 -6.57 11.13
C TRP A 95 -11.72 -5.38 10.16
N GLN A 96 -12.14 -4.19 10.59
CA GLN A 96 -12.09 -2.98 9.76
C GLN A 96 -10.67 -2.70 9.23
N ILE A 97 -9.68 -2.77 10.11
CA ILE A 97 -8.27 -2.52 9.74
C ILE A 97 -7.76 -3.65 8.84
N PHE A 98 -8.13 -4.90 9.12
CA PHE A 98 -7.77 -6.02 8.26
C PHE A 98 -8.38 -5.90 6.86
N ALA A 99 -9.63 -5.45 6.73
CA ALA A 99 -10.28 -5.25 5.45
C ALA A 99 -9.64 -4.09 4.66
N GLU A 100 -9.41 -2.95 5.32
CA GLU A 100 -8.84 -1.77 4.68
C GLU A 100 -7.36 -1.93 4.31
N PHE A 101 -6.55 -2.56 5.16
CA PHE A 101 -5.11 -2.70 4.93
C PHE A 101 -4.73 -4.08 4.39
N GLY A 102 -5.26 -5.15 4.96
CA GLY A 102 -4.91 -6.51 4.60
C GLY A 102 -5.50 -6.93 3.27
N LEU A 103 -6.83 -6.99 3.19
CA LEU A 103 -7.53 -7.45 1.99
C LEU A 103 -7.23 -6.57 0.77
N SER A 104 -7.12 -5.24 0.94
CA SER A 104 -6.76 -4.34 -0.15
C SER A 104 -5.36 -4.65 -0.72
N ASN A 105 -4.35 -4.87 0.13
CA ASN A 105 -3.03 -5.27 -0.32
C ASN A 105 -3.02 -6.67 -0.92
N GLY A 106 -3.77 -7.63 -0.34
CA GLY A 106 -3.90 -8.97 -0.89
C GLY A 106 -4.52 -8.99 -2.29
N PHE A 107 -5.58 -8.19 -2.50
CA PHE A 107 -6.22 -8.04 -3.81
C PHE A 107 -5.26 -7.47 -4.85
N VAL A 108 -4.55 -6.39 -4.52
CA VAL A 108 -3.58 -5.79 -5.46
C VAL A 108 -2.38 -6.71 -5.71
N ALA A 109 -1.92 -7.44 -4.70
CA ALA A 109 -0.87 -8.46 -4.88
C ALA A 109 -1.30 -9.54 -5.86
N LEU A 110 -2.54 -10.04 -5.72
CA LEU A 110 -3.10 -11.06 -6.62
C LEU A 110 -3.18 -10.55 -8.05
N LEU A 111 -3.60 -9.30 -8.27
CA LEU A 111 -3.60 -8.69 -9.60
C LEU A 111 -2.19 -8.62 -10.21
N PHE A 112 -1.19 -8.23 -9.42
CA PHE A 112 0.19 -8.19 -9.89
C PHE A 112 0.75 -9.57 -10.20
N TRP A 113 0.45 -10.58 -9.38
CA TRP A 113 0.87 -11.96 -9.64
C TRP A 113 0.22 -12.53 -10.91
N ILE A 114 -1.07 -12.28 -11.13
CA ILE A 114 -1.74 -12.67 -12.38
C ILE A 114 -1.01 -12.04 -13.56
N TYR A 115 -0.75 -10.73 -13.50
CA TYR A 115 -0.03 -10.03 -14.57
C TYR A 115 1.37 -10.60 -14.84
N LEU A 116 2.14 -10.92 -13.79
CA LEU A 116 3.50 -11.44 -13.96
C LEU A 116 3.54 -12.85 -14.55
N LEU A 117 2.45 -13.61 -14.42
CA LEU A 117 2.34 -15.00 -14.86
C LEU A 117 1.64 -15.17 -16.22
N THR A 118 1.05 -14.10 -16.77
CA THR A 118 0.37 -14.07 -18.08
C THR A 118 1.14 -13.25 -19.08
#